data_AF-A0A1W9TCY8-F1
#
_entry.id   AF-A0A1W9TCY8-F1
#
_cell.length_a   1.000
_cell.length_b   1.000
_cell.length_c   1.000
_cell.angle_alpha   90.00
_cell.angle_beta   90.00
_cell.angle_gamma   90.00
#
_symmetry.space_group_name_H-M   'P 1'
#
loop_
_entity.id
_entity.type
_entity.pdbx_description
1 polymer ?
#
loop_
_entity_poly.entity_id
_entity_poly.type
_entity_poly.pdbx_seq_one_letter_code
_entity_poly.pdbx_strand_id
1 'polypeptide(L)'
;MDRSGIKRPVIGCKHSLIKSRTFLVVAIMLLLFLFSGVAVASGGGGQESKGWVATDTYKVMNFAVLAIGLFLLLRKPVSQALNGRIKGIKEQLSELEEKKEAAEKKLAEYNERFLKLDKEAKQIVAEYIKQGNEAKARILKEAESAAVKLEKQAKKNIENEFKKAKSKLQEEILEQALVKAEEIIKSKIDTKDQDRLVDEYLEKVVA
;
A
#
# COMPACT_ATOMS: atom_id res chain seq x y z
N MET A 1 -3.59 18.05 29.98
CA MET A 1 -4.79 17.77 29.17
C MET A 1 -5.68 16.86 29.99
N ASP A 2 -6.64 17.50 30.63
CA ASP A 2 -7.68 16.96 31.49
C ASP A 2 -8.83 16.40 30.62
N ARG A 3 -9.36 15.23 30.99
CA ARG A 3 -10.81 14.96 31.20
C ARG A 3 -11.17 13.48 31.01
N SER A 4 -11.32 12.85 32.17
CA SER A 4 -12.56 12.21 32.64
C SER A 4 -13.26 11.16 31.76
N GLY A 5 -13.43 9.99 32.39
CA GLY A 5 -14.78 9.47 32.58
C GLY A 5 -15.15 8.23 31.78
N ILE A 6 -14.60 7.08 32.19
CA ILE A 6 -15.21 5.78 31.92
C ILE A 6 -16.55 5.72 32.67
N LYS A 7 -17.64 6.08 32.00
CA LYS A 7 -19.02 5.87 32.49
C LYS A 7 -19.42 4.42 32.20
N ARG A 8 -19.55 3.61 33.26
CA ARG A 8 -20.30 2.34 33.21
C ARG A 8 -21.80 2.68 33.26
N PRO A 9 -22.66 2.19 32.34
CA PRO A 9 -24.09 2.22 32.57
C PRO A 9 -24.47 1.09 33.53
N VAL A 10 -24.97 1.50 34.68
CA VAL A 10 -25.72 0.74 35.68
C VAL A 10 -26.80 -0.12 35.00
N ILE A 11 -26.69 -1.43 35.15
CA ILE A 11 -27.74 -2.38 34.78
C ILE A 11 -28.87 -2.21 35.79
N GLY A 12 -29.88 -1.44 35.37
CA GLY A 12 -31.11 -1.20 36.11
C GLY A 12 -31.88 -2.49 36.35
N CYS A 13 -31.64 -3.08 37.52
CA CYS A 13 -32.40 -4.18 38.09
C CYS A 13 -33.82 -3.68 38.47
N LYS A 14 -34.71 -3.53 37.48
CA LYS A 14 -36.13 -3.17 37.73
C LYS A 14 -37.16 -4.03 37.00
N HIS A 15 -36.74 -4.90 36.07
CA HIS A 15 -37.68 -5.74 35.33
C HIS A 15 -38.05 -7.07 36.02
N SER A 16 -37.32 -7.45 37.08
CA SER A 16 -37.58 -8.67 37.87
C SER A 16 -38.80 -8.52 38.79
N LEU A 17 -39.04 -7.32 39.33
CA LEU A 17 -40.00 -7.11 40.40
C LEU A 17 -41.47 -7.20 39.95
N ILE A 18 -41.79 -6.78 38.72
CA ILE A 18 -43.18 -6.84 38.20
C ILE A 18 -43.53 -8.26 37.74
N LYS A 19 -42.58 -8.95 37.10
CA LYS A 19 -42.74 -10.35 36.66
C LYS A 19 -42.88 -11.28 37.85
N SER A 20 -42.12 -11.03 38.92
CA SER A 20 -42.26 -11.72 40.21
C SER A 20 -43.63 -11.47 40.84
N ARG A 21 -44.13 -10.23 40.86
CA ARG A 21 -45.46 -9.92 41.42
C ARG A 21 -46.60 -10.56 40.64
N THR A 22 -46.59 -10.53 39.30
CA THR A 22 -47.64 -11.18 38.49
C THR A 22 -47.56 -12.71 38.56
N PHE A 23 -46.35 -13.27 38.59
CA PHE A 23 -46.14 -14.71 38.79
C PHE A 23 -46.57 -15.15 40.20
N LEU A 24 -46.30 -14.33 41.21
CA LEU A 24 -46.71 -14.54 42.60
C LEU A 24 -48.23 -14.43 42.77
N VAL A 25 -48.91 -13.51 42.09
CA VAL A 25 -50.39 -13.46 42.07
C VAL A 25 -50.99 -14.70 41.39
N VAL A 26 -50.40 -15.18 40.29
CA VAL A 26 -50.85 -16.40 39.59
C VAL A 26 -50.55 -17.65 40.41
N ALA A 27 -49.39 -17.73 41.06
CA ALA A 27 -49.04 -18.81 41.98
C ALA A 27 -49.95 -18.82 43.22
N ILE A 28 -50.29 -17.66 43.77
CA ILE A 28 -51.24 -17.54 44.88
C ILE A 28 -52.67 -17.91 44.43
N MET A 29 -53.11 -17.49 43.24
CA MET A 29 -54.39 -17.94 42.68
C MET A 29 -54.44 -19.46 42.43
N LEU A 30 -53.36 -20.04 41.89
CA LEU A 30 -53.22 -21.50 41.68
C LEU A 30 -53.16 -22.27 43.01
N LEU A 31 -52.48 -21.73 44.01
CA LEU A 31 -52.33 -22.36 45.33
C LEU A 31 -53.62 -22.25 46.15
N LEU A 32 -54.37 -21.15 46.05
CA LEU A 32 -55.74 -21.02 46.56
C LEU A 32 -56.71 -21.98 45.85
N PHE A 33 -56.51 -22.21 44.55
CA PHE A 33 -57.25 -23.21 43.77
C PHE A 33 -57.00 -24.65 44.24
N LEU A 34 -55.73 -24.98 44.53
CA LEU A 34 -55.33 -26.29 45.04
C LEU A 34 -55.85 -26.51 46.46
N PHE A 35 -55.86 -25.47 47.31
CA PHE A 35 -56.41 -25.55 48.68
C PHE A 35 -57.94 -25.70 48.72
N SER A 36 -58.68 -25.11 47.77
CA SER A 36 -60.13 -25.30 47.67
C SER A 36 -60.52 -26.73 47.23
N GLY A 37 -59.60 -27.44 46.55
CA GLY A 37 -59.79 -28.84 46.15
C GLY A 37 -59.63 -29.87 47.28
N VAL A 38 -59.08 -29.50 48.44
CA VAL A 38 -58.82 -30.44 49.56
C VAL A 38 -59.98 -30.48 50.57
N ALA A 39 -60.94 -29.55 50.51
CA ALA A 39 -62.02 -29.45 51.50
C ALA A 39 -63.18 -30.45 51.31
N VAL A 40 -63.19 -31.28 50.26
CA VAL A 40 -64.16 -32.38 50.11
C VAL A 40 -63.44 -33.69 49.82
N ALA A 41 -62.73 -34.16 50.83
CA ALA A 41 -62.23 -35.53 50.93
C ALA A 41 -62.29 -36.00 52.39
N SER A 42 -63.47 -35.89 53.02
CA SER A 42 -63.79 -36.66 54.22
C SER A 42 -65.16 -37.32 54.00
N GLY A 43 -65.18 -38.65 54.07
CA GLY A 43 -66.21 -39.50 53.50
C GLY A 43 -67.58 -39.46 54.20
N GLY A 44 -68.58 -39.95 53.46
CA GLY A 44 -69.85 -40.39 54.03
C GLY A 44 -71.06 -40.20 53.10
N GLY A 45 -71.44 -41.26 52.36
CA GLY A 45 -72.85 -41.59 52.07
C GLY A 45 -73.51 -41.08 50.79
N GLY A 46 -73.81 -42.02 49.87
CA GLY A 46 -75.19 -42.27 49.42
C GLY A 46 -75.80 -41.50 48.23
N GLN A 47 -75.80 -42.18 47.08
CA GLN A 47 -76.85 -42.27 46.04
C GLN A 47 -77.30 -41.08 45.14
N GLU A 48 -77.23 -41.39 43.83
CA GLU A 48 -78.25 -41.17 42.78
C GLU A 48 -78.30 -39.92 41.87
N SER A 49 -77.99 -40.21 40.60
CA SER A 49 -78.75 -39.88 39.38
C SER A 49 -78.61 -38.51 38.70
N LYS A 50 -78.32 -38.62 37.38
CA LYS A 50 -78.71 -37.78 36.24
C LYS A 50 -78.58 -36.25 36.34
N GLY A 51 -77.68 -35.73 35.50
CA GLY A 51 -77.67 -34.34 35.03
C GLY A 51 -76.31 -33.71 35.26
N TRP A 52 -75.93 -32.77 34.41
CA TRP A 52 -74.76 -31.89 34.58
C TRP A 52 -74.94 -31.09 35.89
N VAL A 53 -74.60 -31.71 37.03
CA VAL A 53 -74.78 -31.15 38.36
C VAL A 53 -73.67 -30.16 38.67
N ALA A 54 -74.00 -29.13 39.45
CA ALA A 54 -73.28 -27.87 39.67
C ALA A 54 -71.74 -27.94 39.86
N THR A 55 -71.19 -29.08 40.24
CA THR A 55 -69.76 -29.33 40.43
C THR A 55 -68.95 -29.34 39.13
N ASP A 56 -69.49 -29.84 38.01
CA ASP A 56 -68.78 -29.80 36.71
C ASP A 56 -68.88 -28.42 36.05
N THR A 57 -70.03 -27.75 36.16
CA THR A 57 -70.21 -26.36 35.69
C THR A 57 -69.25 -25.40 36.38
N TYR A 58 -69.02 -25.56 37.69
CA TYR A 58 -68.05 -24.75 38.43
C TYR A 58 -66.61 -24.99 37.95
N LYS A 59 -66.21 -26.25 37.72
CA LYS A 59 -64.87 -26.58 37.18
C LYS A 59 -64.66 -25.99 35.78
N VAL A 60 -65.66 -26.10 34.90
CA VAL A 60 -65.58 -25.56 33.52
C VAL A 60 -65.54 -24.03 33.53
N MET A 61 -66.38 -23.38 34.34
CA MET A 61 -66.34 -21.93 34.54
C MET A 61 -64.96 -21.47 35.02
N ASN A 62 -64.40 -22.19 36.00
CA ASN A 62 -63.12 -21.82 36.58
C ASN A 62 -61.94 -22.07 35.62
N PHE A 63 -61.98 -23.16 34.85
CA PHE A 63 -61.05 -23.39 33.74
C PHE A 63 -61.16 -22.31 32.66
N ALA A 64 -62.38 -21.87 32.31
CA ALA A 64 -62.58 -20.81 31.34
C ALA A 64 -61.99 -19.47 31.82
N VAL A 65 -62.18 -19.11 33.09
CA VAL A 65 -61.57 -17.91 33.68
C VAL A 65 -60.04 -17.99 33.67
N LEU A 66 -59.46 -19.15 34.03
CA LEU A 66 -58.01 -19.36 33.95
C LEU A 66 -57.49 -19.32 32.50
N ALA A 67 -58.20 -19.93 31.56
CA ALA A 67 -57.82 -19.95 30.14
C ALA A 67 -57.85 -18.53 29.53
N ILE A 68 -58.86 -17.73 29.85
CA ILE A 68 -58.96 -16.34 29.41
C ILE A 68 -57.85 -15.49 30.05
N GLY A 69 -57.61 -15.64 31.36
CA GLY A 69 -56.52 -14.96 32.05
C GLY A 69 -55.15 -15.30 31.47
N LEU A 70 -54.90 -16.58 31.18
CA LEU A 70 -53.67 -17.06 30.56
C LEU A 70 -53.53 -16.54 29.13
N PHE A 71 -54.59 -16.56 28.32
CA PHE A 71 -54.58 -16.04 26.95
C PHE A 71 -54.25 -14.55 26.91
N LEU A 72 -54.87 -13.74 27.77
CA LEU A 72 -54.59 -12.30 27.87
C LEU A 72 -53.15 -12.02 28.31
N LEU A 73 -52.59 -12.84 29.20
CA LEU A 73 -51.22 -12.69 29.69
C LEU A 73 -50.17 -13.17 28.67
N LEU A 74 -50.42 -14.25 27.92
CA LEU A 74 -49.47 -14.83 26.96
C LEU A 74 -49.49 -14.15 25.58
N ARG A 75 -50.62 -13.54 25.18
CA ARG A 75 -50.75 -12.89 23.86
C ARG A 75 -49.64 -11.85 23.61
N LYS A 76 -49.26 -11.07 24.63
CA LYS A 76 -48.20 -10.06 24.52
C LYS A 76 -46.79 -10.66 24.39
N PRO A 77 -46.29 -11.50 25.32
CA PRO A 77 -44.93 -12.04 25.24
C PRO A 77 -44.73 -12.97 24.03
N VAL A 78 -45.75 -13.74 23.62
CA VAL A 78 -45.63 -14.63 22.44
C VAL A 78 -45.52 -13.83 21.16
N SER A 79 -46.37 -12.81 20.97
CA SER A 79 -46.29 -11.92 19.80
C SER A 79 -44.97 -11.14 19.78
N GLN A 80 -44.50 -10.66 20.94
CA GLN A 80 -43.22 -9.95 21.03
C GLN A 80 -42.02 -10.85 20.72
N ALA A 81 -42.02 -12.11 21.17
CA ALA A 81 -40.96 -13.07 20.89
C ALA A 81 -40.89 -13.43 19.40
N LEU A 82 -42.03 -13.68 18.75
CA LEU A 82 -42.08 -13.98 17.32
C LEU A 82 -41.68 -12.76 16.47
N ASN A 83 -42.20 -11.58 16.78
CA ASN A 83 -41.79 -10.35 16.10
C ASN A 83 -40.31 -10.03 16.31
N GLY A 84 -39.76 -10.30 17.49
CA GLY A 84 -38.32 -10.16 17.77
C GLY A 84 -37.47 -11.08 16.89
N ARG A 85 -37.88 -12.35 16.72
CA ARG A 85 -37.21 -13.29 15.79
C ARG A 85 -37.30 -12.84 14.34
N ILE A 86 -38.48 -12.41 13.88
CA ILE A 86 -38.68 -11.92 12.51
C ILE A 86 -37.80 -10.69 12.25
N LYS A 87 -37.75 -9.74 13.18
CA LYS A 87 -36.89 -8.55 13.06
C LYS A 87 -35.42 -8.93 13.05
N GLY A 88 -34.98 -9.82 13.95
CA GLY A 88 -33.58 -10.27 13.98
C GLY A 88 -33.15 -10.97 12.69
N ILE A 89 -34.00 -11.82 12.11
CA ILE A 89 -33.72 -12.47 10.82
C ILE A 89 -33.67 -11.43 9.69
N LYS A 90 -34.60 -10.47 9.68
CA LYS A 90 -34.61 -9.40 8.68
C LYS A 90 -33.36 -8.52 8.78
N GLU A 91 -32.95 -8.15 9.98
CA GLU A 91 -31.72 -7.39 10.23
C GLU A 91 -30.48 -8.17 9.78
N GLN A 92 -30.40 -9.46 10.12
CA GLN A 92 -29.30 -10.33 9.69
C GLN A 92 -29.24 -10.47 8.16
N LEU A 93 -30.39 -10.65 7.49
CA LEU A 93 -30.44 -10.72 6.03
C LEU A 93 -30.03 -9.39 5.39
N SER A 94 -30.51 -8.26 5.90
CA SER A 94 -30.11 -6.93 5.44
C SER A 94 -28.60 -6.70 5.60
N GLU A 95 -28.05 -7.05 6.77
CA GLU A 95 -26.62 -6.92 7.04
C GLU A 95 -25.78 -7.82 6.11
N LEU A 96 -26.25 -9.03 5.81
CA LEU A 96 -25.57 -9.93 4.88
C LEU A 96 -25.62 -9.41 3.44
N GLU A 97 -26.75 -8.86 3.00
CA GLU A 97 -26.91 -8.24 1.69
C GLU A 97 -25.98 -7.03 1.54
N GLU A 98 -25.97 -6.13 2.53
CA GLU A 98 -25.07 -4.96 2.56
C GLU A 98 -23.59 -5.38 2.56
N LYS A 99 -23.22 -6.41 3.33
CA LYS A 99 -21.84 -6.93 3.34
C LYS A 99 -21.47 -7.55 1.99
N LYS A 100 -22.39 -8.26 1.35
CA LYS A 100 -22.17 -8.85 0.03
C LYS A 100 -21.97 -7.76 -1.01
N GLU A 101 -22.85 -6.76 -1.05
CA GLU A 101 -22.73 -5.63 -1.98
C GLU A 101 -21.42 -4.85 -1.74
N ALA A 102 -21.07 -4.58 -0.49
CA ALA A 102 -19.81 -3.93 -0.14
C ALA A 102 -18.58 -4.76 -0.56
N ALA A 103 -18.65 -6.09 -0.45
CA ALA A 103 -17.58 -6.98 -0.89
C ALA A 103 -17.45 -7.01 -2.42
N GLU A 104 -18.57 -7.10 -3.14
CA GLU A 104 -18.61 -7.06 -4.61
C GLU A 104 -18.06 -5.72 -5.14
N LYS A 105 -18.46 -4.61 -4.52
CA LYS A 105 -17.94 -3.28 -4.85
C LYS A 105 -16.42 -3.18 -4.63
N LYS A 106 -15.92 -3.65 -3.48
CA LYS A 106 -14.47 -3.67 -3.21
C LYS A 106 -13.71 -4.55 -4.22
N LEU A 107 -14.29 -5.69 -4.60
CA LEU A 107 -13.70 -6.59 -5.60
C LEU A 107 -13.60 -5.87 -6.96
N ALA A 108 -14.68 -5.21 -7.39
CA ALA A 108 -14.68 -4.41 -8.61
C ALA A 108 -13.62 -3.29 -8.56
N GLU A 109 -13.54 -2.54 -7.46
CA GLU A 109 -12.53 -1.50 -7.26
C GLU A 109 -11.10 -2.06 -7.31
N TYR A 110 -10.84 -3.23 -6.71
CA TYR A 110 -9.53 -3.85 -6.77
C TYR A 110 -9.18 -4.35 -8.17
N ASN A 111 -10.13 -4.94 -8.90
CA ASN A 111 -9.92 -5.35 -10.28
C ASN A 111 -9.59 -4.15 -11.18
N GLU A 112 -10.31 -3.05 -11.03
CA GLU A 112 -10.00 -1.82 -11.77
C GLU A 112 -8.61 -1.28 -11.43
N ARG A 113 -8.22 -1.32 -10.15
CA ARG A 113 -6.87 -0.94 -9.72
C ARG A 113 -5.82 -1.85 -10.33
N PHE A 114 -6.03 -3.16 -10.36
CA PHE A 114 -5.10 -4.11 -10.99
C PHE A 114 -4.95 -3.85 -12.49
N LEU A 115 -6.05 -3.59 -13.20
CA LEU A 115 -6.00 -3.24 -14.63
C LEU A 115 -5.25 -1.93 -14.89
N LYS A 116 -5.44 -0.91 -14.04
CA LYS A 116 -4.69 0.35 -14.11
C LYS A 116 -3.19 0.11 -13.84
N LEU A 117 -2.85 -0.63 -12.80
CA LEU A 117 -1.47 -0.97 -12.46
C LEU A 117 -0.77 -1.76 -13.56
N ASP A 118 -1.43 -2.75 -14.17
CA ASP A 118 -0.85 -3.50 -15.29
C ASP A 118 -0.59 -2.60 -16.51
N LYS A 119 -1.51 -1.68 -16.81
CA LYS A 119 -1.34 -0.69 -17.88
C LYS A 119 -0.18 0.27 -17.58
N GLU A 120 -0.11 0.80 -16.36
CA GLU A 120 0.98 1.68 -15.92
C GLU A 120 2.33 0.95 -15.95
N ALA A 121 2.40 -0.29 -15.48
CA ALA A 121 3.60 -1.11 -15.53
C ALA A 121 4.09 -1.32 -16.97
N LYS A 122 3.18 -1.65 -17.90
CA LYS A 122 3.50 -1.78 -19.33
C LYS A 122 3.99 -0.46 -19.94
N GLN A 123 3.37 0.65 -19.58
CA GLN A 123 3.80 1.98 -20.03
C GLN A 123 5.19 2.33 -19.50
N ILE A 124 5.46 2.06 -18.23
CA ILE A 124 6.76 2.28 -17.59
C ILE A 124 7.84 1.46 -18.30
N VAL A 125 7.59 0.16 -18.52
CA VAL A 125 8.55 -0.71 -19.22
C VAL A 125 8.81 -0.22 -20.65
N ALA A 126 7.77 0.16 -21.39
CA ALA A 126 7.92 0.69 -22.74
C ALA A 126 8.74 2.00 -22.76
N GLU A 127 8.50 2.90 -21.81
CA GLU A 127 9.24 4.15 -21.67
C GLU A 127 10.71 3.89 -21.31
N TYR A 128 11.01 2.98 -20.39
CA TYR A 128 12.38 2.60 -20.07
C TYR A 128 13.13 2.00 -21.26
N ILE A 129 12.46 1.15 -22.06
CA ILE A 129 13.06 0.59 -23.28
C ILE A 129 13.37 1.71 -24.28
N LYS A 130 12.43 2.64 -24.47
CA LYS A 130 12.63 3.80 -25.35
C LYS A 130 13.79 4.67 -24.88
N GLN A 131 13.83 5.04 -23.60
CA GLN A 131 14.91 5.83 -23.00
C GLN A 131 16.25 5.10 -23.09
N GLY A 132 16.27 3.78 -22.88
CA GLY A 132 17.46 2.95 -23.03
C GLY A 132 17.99 2.97 -24.47
N ASN A 133 17.11 2.86 -25.46
CA ASN A 133 17.48 2.93 -26.87
C ASN A 133 18.00 4.33 -27.27
N GLU A 134 17.36 5.39 -26.80
CA GLU A 134 17.82 6.76 -27.03
C GLU A 134 19.17 7.03 -26.35
N ALA A 135 19.37 6.55 -25.12
CA ALA A 135 20.64 6.64 -24.41
C ALA A 135 21.75 5.88 -25.15
N LYS A 136 21.46 4.65 -25.61
CA LYS A 136 22.39 3.87 -26.42
C LYS A 136 22.79 4.61 -27.70
N ALA A 137 21.83 5.15 -28.44
CA ALA A 137 22.08 5.91 -29.65
C ALA A 137 22.94 7.17 -29.38
N ARG A 138 22.65 7.89 -28.29
CA ARG A 138 23.43 9.05 -27.86
C ARG A 138 24.87 8.67 -27.50
N ILE A 139 25.07 7.60 -26.73
CA ILE A 139 26.41 7.12 -26.35
C ILE A 139 27.21 6.71 -27.59
N LEU A 140 26.60 5.99 -28.53
CA LEU A 140 27.27 5.60 -29.77
C LEU A 140 27.69 6.83 -30.59
N LYS A 141 26.79 7.80 -30.77
CA LYS A 141 27.09 9.05 -31.49
C LYS A 141 28.20 9.85 -30.82
N GLU A 142 28.20 9.92 -29.49
CA GLU A 142 29.24 10.60 -28.73
C GLU A 142 30.58 9.88 -28.85
N ALA A 143 30.59 8.55 -28.77
CA ALA A 143 31.78 7.72 -28.95
C ALA A 143 32.37 7.88 -30.36
N GLU A 144 31.54 7.88 -31.41
CA GLU A 144 31.97 8.14 -32.79
C GLU A 144 32.59 9.53 -32.93
N SER A 145 31.91 10.56 -32.42
CA SER A 145 32.44 11.93 -32.42
C SER A 145 33.76 12.04 -31.64
N ALA A 146 33.88 11.34 -30.50
CA ALA A 146 35.09 11.33 -29.69
C ALA A 146 36.24 10.63 -30.44
N ALA A 147 35.96 9.51 -31.10
CA ALA A 147 36.94 8.79 -31.92
C ALA A 147 37.48 9.66 -33.07
N VAL A 148 36.59 10.35 -33.80
CA VAL A 148 37.00 11.28 -34.87
C VAL A 148 37.84 12.44 -34.34
N LYS A 149 37.47 13.01 -33.19
CA LYS A 149 38.26 14.07 -32.54
C LYS A 149 39.64 13.57 -32.12
N LEU A 150 39.71 12.37 -31.55
CA LEU A 150 40.96 11.73 -31.12
C LEU A 150 41.87 11.48 -32.33
N GLU A 151 41.33 10.92 -33.41
CA GLU A 151 42.11 10.68 -34.63
C GLU A 151 42.67 11.99 -35.21
N LYS A 152 41.84 13.04 -35.27
CA LYS A 152 42.29 14.36 -35.74
C LYS A 152 43.39 14.93 -34.83
N GLN A 153 43.24 14.80 -33.51
CA GLN A 153 44.24 15.27 -32.56
C GLN A 153 45.54 14.47 -32.68
N ALA A 154 45.46 13.15 -32.84
CA ALA A 154 46.61 12.28 -33.03
C ALA A 154 47.37 12.65 -34.31
N LYS A 155 46.68 12.85 -35.43
CA LYS A 155 47.29 13.30 -36.70
C LYS A 155 48.01 14.64 -36.53
N LYS A 156 47.37 15.63 -35.90
CA LYS A 156 47.99 16.93 -35.62
C LYS A 156 49.22 16.81 -34.71
N ASN A 157 49.17 15.94 -33.71
CA ASN A 157 50.30 15.69 -32.82
C ASN A 157 51.45 15.04 -33.58
N ILE A 158 51.18 14.04 -34.43
CA ILE A 158 52.18 13.40 -35.29
C ILE A 158 52.86 14.43 -36.20
N GLU A 159 52.09 15.29 -36.87
CA GLU A 159 52.64 16.36 -37.72
C GLU A 159 53.55 17.32 -36.94
N ASN A 160 53.13 17.71 -35.73
CA ASN A 160 53.92 18.58 -34.87
C ASN A 160 55.23 17.90 -34.42
N GLU A 161 55.16 16.64 -33.98
CA GLU A 161 56.35 15.88 -33.58
C GLU A 161 57.29 15.62 -34.76
N PHE A 162 56.76 15.34 -35.95
CA PHE A 162 57.56 15.20 -37.17
C PHE A 162 58.26 16.52 -37.53
N LYS A 163 57.57 17.65 -37.41
CA LYS A 163 58.16 18.98 -37.63
C LYS A 163 59.28 19.27 -36.62
N LYS A 164 59.06 18.97 -35.33
CA LYS A 164 60.09 19.12 -34.30
C LYS A 164 61.30 18.23 -34.57
N ALA A 165 61.08 16.95 -34.90
CA ALA A 165 62.14 16.00 -35.22
C ALA A 165 62.96 16.48 -36.43
N LYS A 166 62.29 17.01 -37.47
CA LYS A 166 62.97 17.58 -38.63
C LYS A 166 63.82 18.80 -38.26
N SER A 167 63.29 19.73 -37.46
CA SER A 167 64.05 20.90 -36.99
C SER A 167 65.27 20.48 -36.17
N LYS A 168 65.10 19.52 -35.25
CA LYS A 168 66.21 18.99 -34.45
C LYS A 168 67.28 18.32 -35.31
N LEU A 169 66.87 17.53 -36.30
CA LEU A 169 67.81 16.90 -37.24
C LEU A 169 68.58 17.94 -38.06
N GLN A 170 67.92 19.01 -38.50
CA GLN A 170 68.58 20.11 -39.21
C GLN A 170 69.60 20.82 -38.32
N GLU A 171 69.27 21.05 -37.06
CA GLU A 171 70.19 21.62 -36.05
C GLU A 171 71.41 20.73 -35.84
N GLU A 172 71.22 19.42 -35.62
CA GLU A 172 72.32 18.45 -35.46
C GLU A 172 73.22 18.38 -36.71
N ILE A 173 72.64 18.40 -37.91
CA ILE A 173 73.42 18.42 -39.16
C ILE A 173 74.22 19.71 -39.28
N LEU A 174 73.64 20.86 -38.96
CA LEU A 174 74.33 22.15 -39.00
C LEU A 174 75.49 22.18 -38.01
N GLU A 175 75.28 21.70 -36.79
CA GLU A 175 76.33 21.59 -35.76
C GLU A 175 77.48 20.71 -36.25
N GLN A 176 77.19 19.50 -36.77
CA GLN A 176 78.21 18.61 -37.31
C GLN A 176 78.93 19.19 -38.53
N ALA A 177 78.21 19.88 -39.42
CA ALA A 177 78.79 20.54 -40.58
C ALA A 177 79.73 21.69 -40.18
N LEU A 178 79.36 22.48 -39.16
CA LEU A 178 80.20 23.55 -38.61
C LEU A 178 81.48 22.97 -37.99
N VAL A 179 81.38 21.91 -37.20
CA VAL A 179 82.56 21.24 -36.62
C VAL A 179 83.50 20.74 -37.72
N LYS A 180 82.96 20.06 -38.74
CA LYS A 180 83.76 19.62 -39.89
C LYS A 180 84.37 20.76 -40.70
N ALA A 181 83.63 21.84 -40.90
CA ALA A 181 84.13 23.03 -41.59
C ALA A 181 85.27 23.68 -40.80
N GLU A 182 85.14 23.79 -39.48
CA GLU A 182 86.18 24.28 -38.58
C GLU A 182 87.46 23.42 -38.66
N GLU A 183 87.32 22.08 -38.63
CA GLU A 183 88.45 21.16 -38.80
C GLU A 183 89.15 21.35 -40.16
N ILE A 184 88.37 21.46 -41.25
CA ILE A 184 88.91 21.67 -42.60
C ILE A 184 89.65 23.01 -42.68
N ILE A 185 89.05 24.10 -42.19
CA ILE A 185 89.67 25.44 -42.19
C ILE A 185 90.98 25.41 -41.40
N LYS A 186 91.00 24.84 -40.19
CA LYS A 186 92.23 24.68 -39.39
C LYS A 186 93.30 23.89 -40.12
N SER A 187 92.92 22.86 -40.89
CA SER A 187 93.87 22.01 -41.63
C SER A 187 94.41 22.61 -42.93
N LYS A 188 93.73 23.60 -43.52
CA LYS A 188 94.03 24.14 -44.86
C LYS A 188 94.48 25.61 -44.88
N ILE A 189 94.41 26.32 -43.76
CA ILE A 189 94.79 27.74 -43.71
C ILE A 189 96.31 27.92 -43.93
N ASP A 190 96.67 28.79 -44.88
CA ASP A 190 98.04 29.22 -45.17
C ASP A 190 98.27 30.66 -44.68
N THR A 191 99.52 31.04 -44.52
CA THR A 191 100.02 32.40 -44.25
C THR A 191 99.38 33.47 -45.14
N LYS A 192 99.23 33.23 -46.45
CA LYS A 192 98.55 34.15 -47.38
C LYS A 192 97.07 34.39 -47.05
N ASP A 193 96.38 33.38 -46.52
CA ASP A 193 94.98 33.52 -46.11
C ASP A 193 94.85 34.30 -44.80
N GLN A 194 95.81 34.17 -43.89
CA GLN A 194 95.84 34.96 -42.64
C GLN A 194 96.03 36.45 -42.92
N ASP A 195 96.99 36.80 -43.78
CA ASP A 195 97.24 38.20 -44.15
C ASP A 195 96.00 38.83 -44.80
N ARG A 196 95.35 38.12 -45.74
CA ARG A 196 94.10 38.57 -46.38
C ARG A 196 92.95 38.78 -45.38
N LEU A 197 92.80 37.90 -44.39
CA LEU A 197 91.75 38.02 -43.35
C LEU A 197 91.98 39.25 -42.46
N VAL A 198 93.24 39.60 -42.18
CA VAL A 198 93.59 40.80 -41.42
C VAL A 198 93.24 42.05 -42.23
N ASP A 199 93.59 42.09 -43.51
CA ASP A 199 93.27 43.21 -44.40
C ASP A 199 91.75 43.43 -44.53
N GLU A 200 90.97 42.35 -44.73
CA GLU A 200 89.49 42.42 -44.77
C GLU A 200 88.88 42.89 -43.44
N TYR A 201 89.41 42.47 -42.30
CA TYR A 201 88.93 42.92 -40.99
C TYR A 201 89.20 44.41 -40.77
N LEU A 202 90.40 44.88 -41.16
CA LEU A 202 90.77 46.29 -41.07
C LEU A 202 89.88 47.14 -42.00
N GLU A 203 89.59 46.68 -43.21
CA GLU A 203 88.69 47.37 -44.14
C GLU A 203 87.26 47.47 -43.60
N LYS A 204 86.75 46.41 -42.96
CA LYS A 204 85.36 46.33 -42.46
C LYS A 204 85.11 47.07 -41.14
N VAL A 205 86.16 47.33 -40.35
CA VAL A 205 86.10 48.09 -39.08
C VAL A 205 86.40 49.58 -39.29
N VAL A 206 87.08 49.92 -40.39
CA VAL A 206 87.41 51.31 -40.76
C VAL A 206 86.34 51.93 -41.69
N ALA A 207 85.37 51.13 -42.17
CA ALA A 207 84.14 51.58 -42.83
C ALA A 207 82.96 51.68 -41.84
#